data_AF-A0A4P7ZXL8-F1
#
_entry.id   AF-A0A4P7ZXL8-F1
#
_cell.length_a   1.000
_cell.length_b   1.000
_cell.length_c   1.000
_cell.angle_alpha   90.00
_cell.angle_beta   90.00
_cell.angle_gamma   90.00
#
_symmetry.space_group_name_H-M   'P 1'
#
loop_
_entity.id
_entity.type
_entity.pdbx_description
1 polymer ?
#
loop_
_entity_poly.entity_id
_entity_poly.type
_entity_poly.pdbx_seq_one_letter_code
_entity_poly.pdbx_strand_id
1 'polypeptide(L)'
;MQRRFGVHGPQPKLAQLFTRGVDQLTPLRSHTVSRLESLRPVVLRESNRTGINPMLLAAILFDEMQHAKPGEDLPLAAHSGLFSTHGPAQLGLSEMVKQGLLREDATPAEVAEARNQLLDPERNVELLAGKMARLLSVLEQPAASTFHVSQHRSRAKTVATLAYLHNGKLDYPARILRYMQDPELHGLIFGERRKPAPSLI
;
A
#
# COMPACT_ATOMS: atom_id res chain seq x y z
N MET A 1 -7.79 -35.83 -43.63
CA MET A 1 -6.58 -34.98 -43.52
C MET A 1 -7.03 -33.51 -43.45
N GLN A 2 -7.38 -33.02 -42.26
CA GLN A 2 -7.83 -31.63 -42.05
C GLN A 2 -6.63 -30.72 -41.80
N ARG A 3 -6.41 -29.74 -42.68
CA ARG A 3 -5.38 -28.70 -42.53
C ARG A 3 -5.86 -27.63 -41.55
N ARG A 4 -5.09 -27.43 -40.48
CA ARG A 4 -5.15 -26.25 -39.60
C ARG A 4 -4.76 -25.02 -40.40
N PHE A 5 -5.62 -23.99 -40.44
CA PHE A 5 -5.25 -22.64 -40.82
C PHE A 5 -5.39 -21.73 -39.60
N GLY A 6 -4.28 -21.56 -38.88
CA GLY A 6 -4.10 -20.42 -38.00
C GLY A 6 -3.82 -19.21 -38.88
N VAL A 7 -4.70 -18.20 -38.81
CA VAL A 7 -4.45 -16.87 -39.36
C VAL A 7 -4.59 -15.91 -38.19
N HIS A 8 -3.52 -15.74 -37.41
CA HIS A 8 -3.35 -14.52 -36.65
C HIS A 8 -2.81 -13.48 -37.63
N GLY A 9 -3.71 -12.68 -38.21
CA GLY A 9 -3.30 -11.43 -38.86
C GLY A 9 -2.52 -10.58 -37.86
N PRO A 10 -1.58 -9.72 -38.33
CA PRO A 10 -0.83 -8.85 -37.44
C PRO A 10 -1.80 -8.06 -36.57
N GLN A 11 -1.65 -8.20 -35.26
CA GLN A 11 -2.55 -7.63 -34.26
C GLN A 11 -2.73 -6.12 -34.54
N PRO A 12 -3.95 -5.57 -34.49
CA PRO A 12 -4.18 -4.15 -34.78
C PRO A 12 -3.26 -3.26 -33.94
N LYS A 13 -2.72 -2.17 -34.51
CA LYS A 13 -1.76 -1.28 -33.81
C LYS A 13 -2.26 -0.80 -32.44
N LEU A 14 -3.56 -0.58 -32.28
CA LEU A 14 -4.19 -0.25 -31.00
C LEU A 14 -4.11 -1.42 -30.00
N ALA A 15 -4.41 -2.65 -30.43
CA ALA A 15 -4.28 -3.83 -29.58
C ALA A 15 -2.81 -4.13 -29.23
N GLN A 16 -1.85 -3.81 -30.10
CA GLN A 16 -0.42 -3.88 -29.78
C GLN A 16 0.00 -2.81 -28.74
N LEU A 17 -0.56 -1.60 -28.80
CA LEU A 17 -0.36 -0.56 -27.78
C LEU A 17 -0.95 -0.96 -26.42
N PHE A 18 -2.15 -1.53 -26.40
CA PHE A 18 -2.75 -2.08 -25.18
C PHE A 18 -1.93 -3.25 -24.62
N THR A 19 -1.47 -4.17 -25.48
CA THR A 19 -0.67 -5.34 -25.04
C THR A 19 0.70 -4.87 -24.51
N ARG A 20 1.39 -3.95 -25.19
CA ARG A 20 2.66 -3.38 -24.70
C ARG A 20 2.50 -2.56 -23.41
N GLY A 21 1.38 -1.85 -23.24
CA GLY A 21 1.06 -1.14 -22.00
C GLY A 21 0.79 -2.10 -20.84
N VAL A 22 0.05 -3.17 -21.08
CA VAL A 22 -0.20 -4.25 -20.10
C VAL A 22 1.09 -5.00 -19.75
N ASP A 23 1.95 -5.26 -20.74
CA ASP A 23 3.25 -5.91 -20.56
C ASP A 23 4.27 -5.03 -19.83
N GLN A 24 4.13 -3.70 -19.86
CA GLN A 24 4.94 -2.77 -19.04
C GLN A 24 4.39 -2.58 -17.63
N LEU A 25 3.07 -2.68 -17.45
CA LEU A 25 2.41 -2.60 -16.14
C LEU A 25 2.59 -3.87 -15.30
N THR A 26 2.72 -5.03 -15.94
CA THR A 26 2.91 -6.32 -15.24
C THR A 26 4.23 -6.38 -14.46
N PRO A 27 5.39 -6.00 -15.02
CA PRO A 27 6.65 -5.89 -14.28
C PRO A 27 6.59 -4.93 -13.09
N LEU A 28 5.95 -3.76 -13.28
CA LEU A 28 5.79 -2.77 -12.21
C LEU A 28 4.93 -3.35 -11.08
N ARG A 29 3.81 -3.97 -11.42
CA ARG A 29 2.93 -4.63 -10.46
C ARG A 29 3.64 -5.76 -9.72
N SER A 30 4.32 -6.68 -10.42
CA SER A 30 5.07 -7.78 -9.79
C SER A 30 6.15 -7.27 -8.85
N HIS A 31 6.84 -6.18 -9.21
CA HIS A 31 7.81 -5.53 -8.33
C HIS A 31 7.15 -4.97 -7.08
N THR A 32 6.02 -4.26 -7.21
CA THR A 32 5.26 -3.75 -6.06
C THR A 32 4.76 -4.86 -5.15
N VAL A 33 4.25 -5.97 -5.72
CA VAL A 33 3.83 -7.15 -4.94
C VAL A 33 5.01 -7.73 -4.17
N SER A 34 6.20 -7.84 -4.79
CA SER A 34 7.41 -8.32 -4.12
C SER A 34 7.87 -7.39 -2.97
N ARG A 35 7.82 -6.06 -3.16
CA ARG A 35 8.08 -5.10 -2.07
C ARG A 35 7.06 -5.21 -0.94
N LEU A 36 5.79 -5.41 -1.26
CA LEU A 36 4.75 -5.59 -0.24
C LEU A 36 4.91 -6.93 0.49
N GLU A 37 5.40 -7.97 -0.20
CA GLU A 37 5.63 -9.29 0.39
C GLU A 37 6.70 -9.24 1.50
N SER A 38 7.76 -8.44 1.34
CA SER A 38 8.75 -8.24 2.39
C SER A 38 8.18 -7.51 3.62
N LEU A 39 7.17 -6.65 3.43
CA LEU A 39 6.49 -5.94 4.51
C LEU A 39 5.32 -6.70 5.14
N ARG A 40 4.92 -7.84 4.57
CA ARG A 40 3.81 -8.65 5.07
C ARG A 40 3.89 -8.93 6.57
N PRO A 41 5.05 -9.34 7.16
CA PRO A 41 5.12 -9.62 8.60
C PRO A 41 4.79 -8.39 9.44
N VAL A 42 5.22 -7.21 8.99
CA VAL A 42 4.97 -5.92 9.66
C VAL A 42 3.50 -5.53 9.52
N VAL A 43 2.93 -5.65 8.31
CA VAL A 43 1.50 -5.37 8.07
C VAL A 43 0.62 -6.22 9.00
N LEU A 44 0.93 -7.52 9.14
CA LEU A 44 0.19 -8.42 10.03
C LEU A 44 0.40 -8.08 11.51
N ARG A 45 1.64 -7.77 11.92
CA ARG A 45 1.96 -7.34 13.29
C ARG A 45 1.17 -6.08 13.67
N GLU A 46 1.21 -5.06 12.83
CA GLU A 46 0.55 -3.78 13.07
C GLU A 46 -0.97 -3.88 12.97
N SER A 47 -1.48 -4.70 12.05
CA SER A 47 -2.90 -5.04 11.98
C SER A 47 -3.37 -5.67 13.30
N ASN A 48 -2.62 -6.63 13.85
CA ASN A 48 -2.97 -7.26 15.13
C ASN A 48 -2.91 -6.26 16.30
N ARG A 49 -1.89 -5.41 16.33
CA ARG A 49 -1.70 -4.41 17.40
C ARG A 49 -2.81 -3.35 17.41
N THR A 50 -3.21 -2.88 16.23
CA THR A 50 -4.16 -1.75 16.08
C THR A 50 -5.60 -2.20 15.85
N GLY A 51 -5.82 -3.47 15.49
CA GLY A 51 -7.10 -3.97 15.04
C GLY A 51 -7.53 -3.43 13.68
N ILE A 52 -6.62 -2.83 12.89
CA ILE A 52 -6.94 -2.39 11.52
C ILE A 52 -6.90 -3.58 10.57
N ASN A 53 -7.83 -3.64 9.62
CA ASN A 53 -7.85 -4.66 8.57
C ASN A 53 -6.52 -4.66 7.77
N PRO A 54 -5.78 -5.78 7.73
CA PRO A 54 -4.50 -5.83 7.03
C PRO A 54 -4.64 -5.59 5.53
N MET A 55 -5.79 -5.90 4.92
CA MET A 55 -6.05 -5.58 3.51
C MET A 55 -6.18 -4.09 3.24
N LEU A 56 -6.65 -3.28 4.21
CA LEU A 56 -6.67 -1.83 4.05
C LEU A 56 -5.24 -1.28 4.02
N LEU A 57 -4.39 -1.73 4.95
CA LEU A 57 -2.99 -1.34 4.98
C LEU A 57 -2.27 -1.77 3.70
N ALA A 58 -2.46 -3.02 3.28
CA ALA A 58 -1.87 -3.58 2.06
C ALA A 58 -2.32 -2.83 0.80
N ALA A 59 -3.62 -2.48 0.70
CA ALA A 59 -4.15 -1.74 -0.45
C ALA A 59 -3.58 -0.32 -0.56
N ILE A 60 -3.42 0.38 0.57
CA ILE A 60 -2.79 1.71 0.60
C ILE A 60 -1.32 1.60 0.20
N LEU A 61 -0.56 0.70 0.84
CA LEU A 61 0.85 0.47 0.53
C LEU A 61 1.04 0.10 -0.95
N PHE A 62 0.17 -0.74 -1.51
CA PHE A 62 0.22 -1.12 -2.91
C PHE A 62 -0.01 0.08 -3.85
N ASP A 63 -1.05 0.89 -3.63
CA ASP A 63 -1.33 2.07 -4.46
C ASP A 63 -0.16 3.07 -4.37
N GLU A 64 0.32 3.37 -3.17
CA GLU A 64 1.41 4.33 -2.97
C GLU A 64 2.73 3.84 -3.59
N MET A 65 3.11 2.57 -3.41
CA MET A 65 4.30 2.01 -4.06
C MET A 65 4.17 1.93 -5.58
N GLN A 66 2.98 1.66 -6.11
CA GLN A 66 2.74 1.59 -7.55
C GLN A 66 2.85 2.98 -8.22
N HIS A 67 2.53 4.04 -7.48
CA HIS A 67 2.55 5.42 -7.98
C HIS A 67 3.72 6.27 -7.46
N ALA A 68 4.61 5.68 -6.66
CA ALA A 68 5.80 6.35 -6.15
C ALA A 68 6.66 6.87 -7.30
N LYS A 69 7.12 8.12 -7.19
CA LYS A 69 7.97 8.69 -8.25
C LYS A 69 9.40 8.15 -8.10
N PRO A 70 10.12 7.92 -9.22
CA PRO A 70 11.52 7.53 -9.16
C PRO A 70 12.35 8.54 -8.34
N GLY A 71 13.05 8.05 -7.31
CA GLY A 71 13.95 8.84 -6.47
C GLY A 71 13.38 9.37 -5.15
N GLU A 72 12.09 9.16 -4.84
CA GLU A 72 11.47 9.59 -3.56
C GLU A 72 12.06 8.87 -2.33
N ASP A 73 12.56 7.64 -2.52
CA ASP A 73 13.16 6.82 -1.45
C ASP A 73 14.66 7.14 -1.19
N LEU A 74 15.25 8.13 -1.88
CA LEU A 74 16.67 8.47 -1.70
C LEU A 74 16.89 9.35 -0.45
N PRO A 75 17.88 9.05 0.40
CA PRO A 75 18.18 9.85 1.60
C PRO A 75 18.43 11.35 1.30
N LEU A 76 19.08 11.66 0.18
CA LEU A 76 19.28 13.05 -0.28
C LEU A 76 17.96 13.77 -0.58
N ALA A 77 16.94 13.07 -1.07
CA ALA A 77 15.62 13.63 -1.34
C ALA A 77 14.87 13.95 -0.04
N ALA A 78 15.02 13.09 0.98
CA ALA A 78 14.40 13.27 2.28
C ALA A 78 14.99 14.41 3.10
N HIS A 79 16.31 14.66 2.98
CA HIS A 79 16.98 15.74 3.72
C HIS A 79 17.02 17.08 2.96
N SER A 80 16.77 17.10 1.65
CA SER A 80 16.70 18.33 0.84
C SER A 80 15.36 19.07 0.96
N GLY A 81 14.31 18.43 1.48
CA GLY A 81 12.97 19.01 1.55
C GLY A 81 12.23 19.04 0.21
N LEU A 82 12.78 18.38 -0.83
CA LEU A 82 12.16 18.29 -2.15
C LEU A 82 10.84 17.50 -2.11
N PHE A 83 10.70 16.57 -1.15
CA PHE A 83 9.47 15.84 -0.88
C PHE A 83 9.09 15.98 0.59
N SER A 84 7.80 16.12 0.86
CA SER A 84 7.24 16.26 2.21
C SER A 84 6.76 14.93 2.79
N THR A 85 6.69 13.89 1.95
CA THR A 85 6.23 12.53 2.24
C THR A 85 7.28 11.52 1.78
N HIS A 86 7.44 10.43 2.51
CA HIS A 86 8.49 9.45 2.27
C HIS A 86 8.00 8.03 2.53
N GLY A 87 8.73 7.08 1.96
CA GLY A 87 8.54 5.65 2.19
C GLY A 87 7.27 5.10 1.58
N PRO A 88 6.99 3.80 1.83
CA PRO A 88 5.97 3.05 1.10
C PRO A 88 4.53 3.52 1.30
N ALA A 89 4.22 4.25 2.37
CA ALA A 89 2.90 4.85 2.62
C ALA A 89 2.88 6.38 2.45
N GLN A 90 3.96 6.97 1.90
CA GLN A 90 4.05 8.40 1.60
C GLN A 90 3.62 9.28 2.80
N LEU A 91 4.29 9.08 3.94
CA LEU A 91 4.00 9.81 5.18
C LEU A 91 5.08 10.87 5.47
N GLY A 92 4.65 11.97 6.10
CA GLY A 92 5.51 13.10 6.46
C GLY A 92 5.60 13.31 7.97
N LEU A 93 6.50 14.20 8.39
CA LEU A 93 6.74 14.54 9.80
C LEU A 93 5.48 15.01 10.53
N SER A 94 4.56 15.69 9.82
CA SER A 94 3.29 16.13 10.40
C SER A 94 2.43 14.98 10.92
N GLU A 95 2.55 13.77 10.34
CA GLU A 95 1.86 12.60 10.86
C GLU A 95 2.52 12.06 12.14
N MET A 96 3.85 12.13 12.24
CA MET A 96 4.56 11.79 13.49
C MET A 96 4.14 12.74 14.63
N VAL A 97 3.99 14.03 14.35
CA VAL A 97 3.48 15.02 15.31
C VAL A 97 2.05 14.69 15.75
N LYS A 98 1.15 14.41 14.80
CA LYS A 98 -0.25 14.04 15.10
C LYS A 98 -0.39 12.76 15.92
N GLN A 99 0.61 11.89 15.89
CA GLN A 99 0.66 10.65 16.68
C GLN A 99 1.46 10.80 17.98
N GLY A 100 1.98 11.99 18.29
CA GLY A 100 2.79 12.25 19.49
C GLY A 100 4.19 11.64 19.44
N LEU A 101 4.67 11.24 18.26
CA LEU A 101 5.98 10.63 18.05
C LEU A 101 7.07 11.66 17.77
N LEU A 102 6.69 12.90 17.46
CA LEU A 102 7.57 14.06 17.31
C LEU A 102 6.88 15.26 17.95
N ARG A 103 7.62 16.07 18.69
CA ARG A 103 7.07 17.30 19.28
C ARG A 103 6.93 18.40 18.23
N GLU A 104 5.99 19.32 18.42
CA GLU A 104 5.82 20.48 17.53
C GLU A 104 7.04 21.42 17.55
N ASP A 105 7.74 21.50 18.68
CA ASP A 105 8.93 22.32 18.92
C ASP A 105 10.24 21.52 18.80
N ALA A 106 10.22 20.40 18.07
CA ALA A 106 11.36 19.52 17.92
C ALA A 106 12.60 20.25 17.36
N THR A 107 13.76 19.91 17.92
CA THR A 107 15.06 20.43 17.51
C THR A 107 15.42 19.95 16.09
N PRO A 108 16.34 20.63 15.39
CA PRO A 108 16.81 20.19 14.07
C PRO A 108 17.36 18.74 14.06
N ALA A 109 18.01 18.31 15.15
CA ALA A 109 18.52 16.95 15.29
C ALA A 109 17.39 15.91 15.41
N GLU A 110 16.36 16.19 16.20
CA GLU A 110 15.17 15.33 16.31
C GLU A 110 14.40 15.28 14.99
N VAL A 111 14.30 16.39 14.26
CA VAL A 111 13.70 16.43 12.93
C VAL A 111 14.49 15.59 11.93
N ALA A 112 15.82 15.66 11.95
CA ALA A 112 16.67 14.84 11.08
C ALA A 112 16.51 13.34 11.38
N GLU A 113 16.45 12.97 12.66
CA GLU A 113 16.22 11.58 13.06
C GLU A 113 14.82 11.09 12.68
N ALA A 114 13.80 11.92 12.86
CA ALA A 114 12.44 11.61 12.41
C ALA A 114 12.37 11.41 10.89
N ARG A 115 13.15 12.16 10.09
CA ARG A 115 13.26 11.93 8.64
C ARG A 115 13.91 10.59 8.33
N ASN A 116 14.94 10.18 9.07
CA ASN A 116 15.54 8.85 8.91
C ASN A 116 14.52 7.75 9.22
N GLN A 117 13.72 7.91 10.27
CA GLN A 117 12.63 6.99 10.59
C GLN A 117 11.58 6.88 9.47
N LEU A 118 11.27 7.98 8.77
CA LEU A 118 10.32 7.95 7.65
C LEU A 118 10.84 7.16 6.44
N LEU A 119 12.16 7.02 6.29
CA LEU A 119 12.81 6.23 5.24
C LEU A 119 12.81 4.72 5.54
N ASP A 120 12.64 4.32 6.81
CA ASP A 120 12.50 2.92 7.18
C ASP A 120 11.12 2.39 6.75
N PRO A 121 11.05 1.42 5.83
CA PRO A 121 9.79 0.85 5.36
C PRO A 121 8.95 0.24 6.47
N GLU A 122 9.56 -0.41 7.48
CA GLU A 122 8.79 -1.01 8.57
C GLU A 122 8.14 0.07 9.41
N ARG A 123 8.92 1.09 9.80
CA ARG A 123 8.43 2.24 10.55
C ARG A 123 7.32 2.99 9.80
N ASN A 124 7.41 3.07 8.48
CA ASN A 124 6.39 3.69 7.65
C ASN A 124 5.06 2.93 7.69
N VAL A 125 5.10 1.59 7.72
CA VAL A 125 3.91 0.74 7.92
C VAL A 125 3.30 0.95 9.31
N GLU A 126 4.12 1.06 10.36
CA GLU A 126 3.66 1.36 11.72
C GLU A 126 2.94 2.71 11.79
N LEU A 127 3.52 3.74 11.18
CA LEU A 127 2.93 5.08 11.09
C LEU A 127 1.62 5.08 10.31
N LEU A 128 1.51 4.28 9.25
CA LEU A 128 0.26 4.12 8.50
C LEU A 128 -0.83 3.49 9.36
N ALA A 129 -0.51 2.40 10.07
CA ALA A 129 -1.47 1.75 10.97
C ALA A 129 -1.91 2.69 12.09
N GLY A 130 -0.96 3.43 12.68
CA GLY A 130 -1.24 4.49 13.66
C GLY A 130 -2.13 5.60 13.10
N LYS A 131 -1.89 6.05 11.87
CA LYS A 131 -2.73 7.05 11.17
C LYS A 131 -4.15 6.55 11.01
N MET A 132 -4.33 5.30 10.59
CA MET A 132 -5.67 4.70 10.42
C MET A 132 -6.41 4.60 11.76
N ALA A 133 -5.74 4.14 12.81
CA ALA A 133 -6.33 4.06 14.15
C ALA A 133 -6.72 5.45 14.69
N ARG A 134 -5.85 6.45 14.53
CA ARG A 134 -6.11 7.84 14.92
C ARG A 134 -7.31 8.44 14.16
N LEU A 135 -7.37 8.23 12.84
CA LEU A 135 -8.49 8.71 12.01
C LEU A 135 -9.82 8.04 12.40
N LEU A 136 -9.81 6.73 12.69
CA LEU A 136 -10.99 6.05 13.22
C LEU A 136 -11.46 6.64 14.55
N SER A 137 -10.53 6.98 15.44
CA SER A 137 -10.87 7.65 16.71
C SER A 137 -11.52 9.01 16.49
N VAL A 138 -11.03 9.80 15.52
CA VAL A 138 -11.65 11.09 15.14
C VAL A 138 -13.04 10.90 14.53
N LEU A 139 -13.26 9.79 13.81
CA LEU A 139 -14.55 9.45 13.20
C LEU A 139 -15.50 8.72 14.17
N GLU A 140 -15.09 8.50 15.42
CA GLU A 140 -15.84 7.73 16.42
C GLU A 140 -16.24 6.33 15.92
N GLN A 141 -15.34 5.69 15.16
CA GLN A 141 -15.56 4.36 14.60
C GLN A 141 -14.64 3.33 15.28
N PRO A 142 -15.13 2.13 15.61
CA PRO A 142 -14.28 1.06 16.10
C PRO A 142 -13.39 0.50 14.97
N ALA A 143 -12.22 -0.05 15.32
CA ALA A 143 -11.30 -0.70 14.37
C ALA A 143 -11.97 -1.84 13.57
N ALA A 144 -12.91 -2.55 14.19
CA ALA A 144 -13.76 -3.57 13.56
C ALA A 144 -14.57 -3.05 12.35
N SER A 145 -14.82 -1.75 12.26
CA SER A 145 -15.49 -1.13 11.09
C SER A 145 -14.65 -1.18 9.81
N THR A 146 -13.37 -1.58 9.89
CA THR A 146 -12.51 -1.80 8.72
C THR A 146 -12.61 -3.22 8.14
N PHE A 147 -13.30 -4.15 8.80
CA PHE A 147 -13.47 -5.55 8.36
C PHE A 147 -14.82 -5.80 7.70
N HIS A 148 -14.98 -6.92 6.98
CA HIS A 148 -16.22 -7.30 6.30
C HIS A 148 -16.78 -6.18 5.39
N VAL A 149 -15.86 -5.46 4.75
CA VAL A 149 -16.14 -4.27 3.93
C VAL A 149 -17.11 -4.57 2.79
N SER A 150 -16.98 -5.73 2.15
CA SER A 150 -17.85 -6.16 1.07
C SER A 150 -19.28 -6.53 1.51
N GLN A 151 -19.47 -6.80 2.80
CA GLN A 151 -20.76 -7.26 3.34
C GLN A 151 -21.59 -6.12 3.95
N HIS A 152 -20.95 -5.00 4.30
CA HIS A 152 -21.61 -3.89 5.00
C HIS A 152 -21.29 -2.54 4.38
N ARG A 153 -22.32 -1.89 3.82
CA ARG A 153 -22.21 -0.56 3.20
C ARG A 153 -21.62 0.50 4.15
N SER A 154 -21.98 0.48 5.43
CA SER A 154 -21.45 1.42 6.44
C SER A 154 -19.94 1.25 6.64
N ARG A 155 -19.44 0.01 6.58
CA ARG A 155 -18.02 -0.31 6.69
C ARG A 155 -17.25 0.07 5.42
N ALA A 156 -17.84 -0.18 4.25
CA ALA A 156 -17.30 0.34 2.99
C ALA A 156 -17.20 1.86 2.98
N LYS A 157 -18.21 2.57 3.50
CA LYS A 157 -18.16 4.02 3.68
C LYS A 157 -17.02 4.43 4.63
N THR A 158 -16.89 3.75 5.78
CA THR A 158 -15.81 4.03 6.75
C THR A 158 -14.43 3.90 6.10
N VAL A 159 -14.17 2.79 5.41
CA VAL A 159 -12.91 2.55 4.71
C VAL A 159 -12.67 3.57 3.59
N ALA A 160 -13.69 3.91 2.81
CA ALA A 160 -13.59 4.94 1.79
C ALA A 160 -13.23 6.31 2.39
N THR A 161 -13.83 6.66 3.54
CA THR A 161 -13.50 7.89 4.27
C THR A 161 -12.07 7.87 4.79
N LEU A 162 -11.59 6.75 5.36
CA LEU A 162 -10.19 6.63 5.79
C LEU A 162 -9.22 6.81 4.62
N ALA A 163 -9.49 6.18 3.47
CA ALA A 163 -8.68 6.31 2.26
C ALA A 163 -8.67 7.76 1.75
N TYR A 164 -9.83 8.43 1.74
CA TYR A 164 -9.92 9.83 1.37
C TYR A 164 -9.13 10.74 2.32
N LEU A 165 -9.25 10.55 3.63
CA LEU A 165 -8.50 11.33 4.63
C LEU A 165 -7.01 11.03 4.60
N HIS A 166 -6.61 9.85 4.11
CA HIS A 166 -5.20 9.50 3.93
C HIS A 166 -4.56 10.28 2.78
N ASN A 167 -5.19 10.31 1.60
CA ASN A 167 -4.58 10.78 0.35
C ASN A 167 -5.16 12.11 -0.19
N GLY A 168 -6.41 12.43 0.12
CA GLY A 168 -7.10 13.66 -0.27
C GLY A 168 -7.72 13.67 -1.68
N LYS A 169 -7.41 12.68 -2.54
CA LYS A 169 -7.97 12.59 -3.90
C LYS A 169 -9.32 11.87 -3.91
N LEU A 170 -10.28 12.34 -4.72
CA LEU A 170 -11.65 11.80 -4.77
C LEU A 170 -11.74 10.39 -5.38
N ASP A 171 -10.82 10.03 -6.27
CA ASP A 171 -10.77 8.72 -6.93
C ASP A 171 -10.04 7.66 -6.11
N TYR A 172 -9.21 8.08 -5.15
CA TYR A 172 -8.41 7.20 -4.28
C TYR A 172 -9.25 6.16 -3.52
N PRO A 173 -10.38 6.50 -2.86
CA PRO A 173 -11.21 5.52 -2.17
C PRO A 173 -11.68 4.36 -3.06
N ALA A 174 -12.05 4.65 -4.30
CA ALA A 174 -12.51 3.64 -5.25
C ALA A 174 -11.37 2.69 -5.67
N ARG A 175 -10.14 3.19 -5.76
CA ARG A 175 -8.95 2.34 -5.99
C ARG A 175 -8.66 1.45 -4.79
N ILE A 176 -8.64 2.01 -3.58
CA ILE A 176 -8.40 1.23 -2.35
C ILE A 176 -9.43 0.11 -2.18
N LEU A 177 -10.73 0.41 -2.34
CA LEU A 177 -11.77 -0.62 -2.25
C LEU A 177 -11.64 -1.72 -3.31
N ARG A 178 -11.07 -1.39 -4.47
CA ARG A 178 -10.77 -2.35 -5.55
C ARG A 178 -9.57 -3.23 -5.19
N TYR A 179 -8.48 -2.63 -4.73
CA TYR A 179 -7.30 -3.39 -4.28
C TYR A 179 -7.59 -4.27 -3.07
N MET A 180 -8.50 -3.85 -2.17
CA MET A 180 -8.96 -4.71 -1.07
C MET A 180 -9.75 -5.95 -1.53
N GLN A 181 -10.13 -6.03 -2.81
CA GLN A 181 -10.77 -7.21 -3.43
C GLN A 181 -9.81 -7.96 -4.36
N ASP A 182 -8.56 -7.53 -4.45
CA ASP A 182 -7.57 -8.08 -5.37
C ASP A 182 -7.11 -9.48 -4.90
N PRO A 183 -7.35 -10.55 -5.69
CA PRO A 183 -7.01 -11.91 -5.27
C PRO A 183 -5.52 -12.13 -5.00
N GLU A 184 -4.64 -11.43 -5.71
CA GLU A 184 -3.19 -11.53 -5.53
C GLU A 184 -2.77 -10.92 -4.19
N LEU A 185 -3.33 -9.75 -3.84
CA LEU A 185 -3.08 -9.14 -2.53
C LEU A 185 -3.68 -9.97 -1.39
N HIS A 186 -4.86 -10.57 -1.58
CA HIS A 186 -5.43 -11.52 -0.61
C HIS A 186 -4.52 -12.73 -0.42
N GLY A 187 -4.02 -13.32 -1.51
CA GLY A 187 -3.08 -14.43 -1.48
C GLY A 187 -1.77 -14.06 -0.78
N LEU A 188 -1.26 -12.85 -1.01
CA LEU A 188 -0.07 -12.34 -0.33
C LEU A 188 -0.30 -12.22 1.18
N ILE A 189 -1.40 -11.59 1.61
CA ILE A 189 -1.65 -11.28 3.02
C ILE A 189 -2.05 -12.52 3.83
N PHE A 190 -2.98 -13.31 3.31
CA PHE A 190 -3.59 -14.44 4.03
C PHE A 190 -3.08 -15.82 3.59
N GLY A 191 -2.36 -15.92 2.47
CA GLY A 191 -1.88 -17.21 1.97
C GLY A 191 -0.83 -17.84 2.89
N GLU A 192 -0.96 -19.15 3.12
CA GLU A 192 0.04 -19.93 3.82
C GLU A 192 1.24 -20.22 2.90
N ARG A 193 2.44 -19.81 3.31
CA ARG A 193 3.67 -20.31 2.67
C ARG A 193 3.90 -21.75 3.13
N ARG A 194 3.39 -22.72 2.38
CA ARG A 194 3.81 -24.12 2.56
C ARG A 194 5.25 -24.23 2.11
N LYS A 195 6.15 -24.64 3.02
CA LYS A 195 7.48 -25.11 2.60
C LYS A 195 7.24 -26.28 1.63
N PRO A 196 7.93 -26.33 0.48
CA PRO A 196 7.86 -27.49 -0.38
C PRO A 196 8.23 -28.71 0.46
N ALA A 197 7.40 -29.75 0.43
CA ALA A 197 7.72 -31.00 1.10
C ALA A 197 9.07 -31.49 0.56
N PRO A 198 9.99 -31.95 1.43
CA PRO A 198 11.25 -32.51 0.96
C PRO A 198 10.91 -33.61 -0.04
N SER A 199 11.51 -33.53 -1.23
CA SER A 199 11.41 -34.58 -2.24
C SER A 199 11.79 -35.90 -1.59
N LEU A 200 10.84 -36.84 -1.54
CA LEU A 200 11.12 -38.21 -1.14
C LEU A 200 12.15 -38.75 -2.13
N ILE A 201 13.38 -38.95 -1.66
CA ILE A 201 14.43 -39.72 -2.34
C ILE A 201 14.23 -41.19 -1.98
#